data_AF-X1G2L4-F1
#
_entry.id   AF-X1G2L4-F1
#
_cell.length_a   1.000
_cell.length_b   1.000
_cell.length_c   1.000
_cell.angle_alpha   90.00
_cell.angle_beta   90.00
_cell.angle_gamma   90.00
#
_symmetry.space_group_name_H-M   'P 1'
#
loop_
_entity.id
_entity.type
_entity.pdbx_description
1 polymer ?
#
loop_
_entity_poly.entity_id
_entity_poly.type
_entity_poly.pdbx_seq_one_letter_code
_entity_poly.pdbx_strand_id
1 'polypeptide(L)'
;MYTGWFGAYFSLIQRSIHFMFILTLTFSLFARGKKTPRDKIQFYDLIFIGISIILCYYILTNYKELVWRAGAANPMDVFLGVILVLLTLEATRRAVGLPLMLVAAFFLLYALVFGPYMPGRFSHGTFSIKRVAYYLYLTDAGIFGTPLGVSASFVYLFILFGAILNKTGAGKFFIDFATALTGYTRGGPAKAAVVSSGMMGTVSGSSTANTVTTGSFTIPLMKSIGYSPVFAGAVEPVASTGGQIMPPIMGAAAFIMAE
;
A
#
# COMPACT_ATOMS: atom_id res chain seq x y z
N MET A 1 11.25 -11.59 6.10
CA MET A 1 11.93 -12.89 6.32
C MET A 1 13.04 -12.72 7.35
N TYR A 2 14.10 -11.97 7.04
CA TYR A 2 15.18 -11.70 8.00
C TYR A 2 14.67 -11.09 9.32
N THR A 3 13.88 -10.02 9.26
CA THR A 3 13.42 -9.29 10.46
C THR A 3 12.56 -10.13 11.40
N GLY A 4 11.71 -10.99 10.86
CA GLY A 4 10.84 -11.86 11.66
C GLY A 4 11.58 -13.00 12.36
N TRP A 5 12.81 -13.33 11.92
CA TRP A 5 13.62 -14.40 12.50
C TRP A 5 14.78 -13.89 13.36
N PHE A 6 15.41 -12.77 12.97
CA PHE A 6 16.64 -12.25 13.60
C PHE A 6 16.45 -10.93 14.36
N GLY A 7 15.24 -10.35 14.38
CA GLY A 7 14.95 -9.07 15.01
C GLY A 7 15.07 -7.86 14.08
N ALA A 8 14.60 -6.69 14.55
CA ALA A 8 14.60 -5.46 13.78
C ALA A 8 16.02 -4.94 13.55
N TYR A 9 16.40 -4.74 12.29
CA TYR A 9 17.58 -3.95 11.95
C TYR A 9 17.36 -2.48 12.37
N PHE A 10 18.43 -1.68 12.35
CA PHE A 10 18.30 -0.23 12.46
C PHE A 10 17.22 0.26 11.48
N SER A 11 16.22 0.99 12.01
CA SER A 11 14.95 1.30 11.33
C SER A 11 15.16 1.84 9.92
N LEU A 12 16.11 2.76 9.77
CA LEU A 12 16.43 3.40 8.50
C LEU A 12 16.94 2.39 7.46
N ILE A 13 17.81 1.45 7.85
CA ILE A 13 18.37 0.45 6.93
C ILE A 13 17.27 -0.48 6.42
N GLN A 14 16.46 -1.03 7.34
CA GLN A 14 15.39 -1.95 6.97
C GLN A 14 14.34 -1.27 6.08
N ARG A 15 13.92 -0.06 6.47
CA ARG A 15 12.91 0.71 5.74
C ARG A 15 13.42 1.14 4.36
N SER A 16 14.68 1.54 4.24
CA SER A 16 15.28 1.89 2.94
C SER A 16 15.36 0.70 1.98
N ILE A 17 15.75 -0.49 2.45
CA ILE A 17 15.77 -1.69 1.62
C ILE A 17 14.35 -2.08 1.18
N HIS A 18 13.39 -2.05 2.11
CA HIS A 18 11.99 -2.36 1.80
C HIS A 18 11.41 -1.38 0.78
N PHE A 19 11.65 -0.08 0.96
CA PHE A 19 11.18 0.96 0.03
C PHE A 19 11.82 0.85 -1.35
N MET A 20 13.12 0.55 -1.42
CA MET A 20 13.82 0.29 -2.68
C MET A 20 13.15 -0.84 -3.47
N PHE A 21 12.78 -1.93 -2.78
CA PHE A 21 12.10 -3.06 -3.40
C PHE A 21 10.70 -2.67 -3.88
N ILE A 22 9.94 -1.92 -3.07
CA ILE A 22 8.61 -1.40 -3.45
C ILE A 22 8.68 -0.52 -4.69
N LEU A 23 9.59 0.46 -4.74
CA LEU A 23 9.73 1.34 -5.91
C LEU A 23 10.13 0.55 -7.16
N THR A 24 11.09 -0.38 -7.01
CA THR A 24 11.54 -1.24 -8.11
C THR A 24 10.40 -2.07 -8.68
N LEU A 25 9.63 -2.74 -7.82
CA LEU A 25 8.45 -3.51 -8.23
C LEU A 25 7.37 -2.61 -8.82
N THR A 26 7.15 -1.42 -8.25
CA THR A 26 6.12 -0.50 -8.73
C THR A 26 6.40 -0.08 -10.16
N PHE A 27 7.62 0.34 -10.47
CA PHE A 27 7.99 0.76 -11.82
C PHE A 27 8.12 -0.41 -12.79
N SER A 28 8.43 -1.62 -12.32
CA SER A 28 8.50 -2.82 -13.17
C SER A 28 7.12 -3.39 -13.52
N LEU A 29 6.17 -3.37 -12.57
CA LEU A 29 4.87 -4.06 -12.71
C LEU A 29 3.74 -3.12 -13.13
N PHE A 30 3.78 -1.85 -12.73
CA PHE A 30 2.70 -0.90 -13.01
C PHE A 30 3.04 0.01 -14.18
N ALA A 31 2.37 -0.27 -15.30
CA ALA A 31 2.43 0.57 -16.49
C ALA A 31 1.94 2.00 -16.22
N ARG A 32 2.61 2.98 -16.85
CA ARG A 32 2.37 4.42 -16.65
C ARG A 32 0.92 4.86 -16.92
N GLY A 33 0.22 4.21 -17.84
CA GLY A 33 -1.15 4.55 -18.23
C GLY A 33 -1.86 3.43 -18.98
N LYS A 34 -3.17 3.62 -19.24
CA LYS A 34 -4.04 2.60 -19.87
C LYS A 34 -3.58 2.16 -21.27
N LYS A 35 -2.84 3.01 -21.99
CA LYS A 35 -2.32 2.75 -23.35
C LYS A 35 -0.88 2.24 -23.37
N THR A 36 -0.24 2.12 -22.21
CA THR A 36 1.14 1.65 -22.10
C THR A 36 1.18 0.13 -22.16
N PRO A 37 2.00 -0.48 -23.04
CA PRO A 37 2.16 -1.93 -23.09
C PRO A 37 2.65 -2.47 -21.73
N ARG A 38 2.04 -3.55 -21.24
CA ARG A 38 2.34 -4.18 -19.94
C ARG A 38 3.29 -5.38 -20.05
N ASP A 39 3.58 -5.78 -21.28
CA ASP A 39 4.38 -6.94 -21.67
C ASP A 39 5.89 -6.68 -21.59
N LYS A 40 6.33 -5.41 -21.52
CA LYS A 40 7.74 -5.02 -21.41
C LYS A 40 7.92 -3.83 -20.48
N ILE A 41 9.02 -3.84 -19.72
CA ILE A 41 9.44 -2.70 -18.92
C ILE A 41 9.88 -1.58 -19.87
N GLN A 42 9.33 -0.39 -19.70
CA GLN A 42 9.69 0.75 -20.55
C GLN A 42 11.07 1.30 -20.15
N PHE A 43 11.80 1.89 -21.11
CA PHE A 43 13.11 2.48 -20.82
C PHE A 43 13.06 3.55 -19.71
N TYR A 44 12.01 4.36 -19.68
CA TYR A 44 11.80 5.35 -18.61
C TYR A 44 11.60 4.71 -17.23
N ASP A 45 11.02 3.52 -17.17
CA ASP A 45 10.81 2.80 -15.92
C ASP A 45 12.15 2.27 -15.39
N LEU A 46 13.06 1.85 -16.28
CA LEU A 46 14.44 1.51 -15.91
C LEU A 46 15.19 2.71 -15.31
N ILE A 47 14.97 3.93 -15.83
CA ILE A 47 15.55 5.14 -15.24
C ILE A 47 15.01 5.36 -13.83
N PHE A 48 13.69 5.27 -13.62
CA PHE A 48 13.10 5.44 -12.29
C PHE A 48 13.55 4.36 -11.30
N ILE A 49 13.72 3.12 -11.77
CA ILE A 49 14.31 2.04 -10.96
C ILE A 49 15.75 2.39 -10.58
N GLY A 50 16.58 2.80 -11.55
CA GLY A 50 17.98 3.17 -11.32
C GLY A 50 18.12 4.30 -10.29
N ILE A 51 17.32 5.37 -10.44
CA ILE A 51 17.31 6.49 -9.48
C ILE A 51 16.85 6.01 -8.10
N SER A 52 15.82 5.16 -8.03
CA SER A 52 15.32 4.61 -6.74
C SER A 52 16.40 3.82 -6.00
N ILE A 53 17.17 2.99 -6.73
CA ILE A 53 18.29 2.22 -6.17
C ILE A 53 19.38 3.16 -5.67
N ILE A 54 19.79 4.15 -6.47
CA ILE A 54 20.84 5.12 -6.09
C ILE A 54 20.44 5.88 -4.82
N LEU A 55 19.19 6.35 -4.73
CA LEU A 55 18.68 7.09 -3.57
C LEU A 55 18.69 6.25 -2.30
N CYS A 56 18.27 4.99 -2.38
CA CYS A 56 18.26 4.10 -1.23
C CYS A 56 19.68 3.67 -0.85
N TYR A 57 20.55 3.44 -1.83
CA TYR A 57 21.96 3.11 -1.60
C TYR A 57 22.71 4.24 -0.87
N TYR A 58 22.41 5.50 -1.20
CA TYR A 58 22.97 6.66 -0.49
C TYR A 58 22.64 6.62 1.01
N ILE A 59 21.38 6.32 1.36
CA ILE A 59 20.97 6.18 2.76
C ILE A 59 21.72 5.03 3.43
N LEU A 60 21.79 3.86 2.77
CA LEU A 60 22.41 2.66 3.34
C LEU A 60 23.91 2.85 3.63
N THR A 61 24.61 3.63 2.82
CA THR A 61 26.03 3.90 2.98
C THR A 61 26.32 5.05 3.96
N ASN A 62 25.46 6.07 3.99
CA ASN A 62 25.68 7.30 4.78
C ASN A 62 24.79 7.40 6.03
N TYR A 63 24.09 6.33 6.43
CA TYR A 63 23.11 6.37 7.53
C TYR A 63 23.70 6.92 8.84
N LYS A 64 24.96 6.61 9.18
CA LYS A 64 25.61 7.11 10.39
C LYS A 64 25.72 8.63 10.34
N GLU A 65 26.27 9.17 9.27
CA GLU A 65 26.43 10.62 9.11
C GLU A 65 25.08 11.34 9.06
N LEU A 66 24.08 10.74 8.40
CA LEU A 66 22.72 11.28 8.35
C LEU A 66 22.09 11.40 9.74
N VAL A 67 22.29 10.40 10.60
CA VAL A 67 21.81 10.40 11.99
C VAL A 67 22.60 11.42 12.82
N TRP A 68 23.93 11.45 12.71
CA TRP A 68 24.79 12.37 13.47
C TRP A 68 24.57 13.85 13.12
N ARG A 69 24.13 14.16 11.90
CA ARG A 69 23.92 15.55 11.44
C ARG A 69 22.57 16.15 11.87
N ALA A 70 21.64 15.35 12.42
CA ALA A 70 20.45 15.75 13.18
C ALA A 70 19.83 17.14 12.83
N GLY A 71 19.53 17.40 11.56
CA GLY A 71 18.87 18.65 11.11
C GLY A 71 19.69 19.51 10.16
N ALA A 72 21.00 19.30 10.10
CA ALA A 72 21.91 20.04 9.23
C ALA A 72 21.99 19.43 7.82
N ALA A 73 20.88 19.38 7.08
CA ALA A 73 20.84 18.80 5.72
C ALA A 73 21.78 19.53 4.74
N ASN A 74 22.54 18.76 3.96
CA ASN A 74 23.42 19.28 2.91
C ASN A 74 22.58 19.54 1.65
N PRO A 75 23.07 20.37 0.71
CA PRO A 75 22.41 20.56 -0.58
C PRO A 75 22.14 19.23 -1.30
N MET A 76 23.05 18.25 -1.19
CA MET A 76 22.87 16.91 -1.75
C MET A 76 21.69 16.17 -1.11
N ASP A 77 21.60 16.16 0.23
CA ASP A 77 20.50 15.52 0.97
C ASP A 77 19.13 16.10 0.56
N VAL A 78 19.08 17.42 0.37
CA VAL A 78 17.88 18.12 -0.09
C VAL A 78 17.53 17.71 -1.52
N PHE A 79 18.52 17.67 -2.42
CA PHE A 79 18.31 17.27 -3.81
C PHE A 79 17.77 15.84 -3.92
N LEU A 80 18.40 14.90 -3.21
CA LEU A 80 17.96 13.50 -3.15
C LEU A 80 16.56 13.38 -2.53
N GLY A 81 16.28 14.13 -1.46
CA GLY A 81 14.96 14.15 -0.83
C GLY A 81 13.85 14.65 -1.75
N VAL A 82 14.11 15.70 -2.54
CA VAL A 82 13.16 16.21 -3.54
C VAL A 82 12.88 15.15 -4.61
N ILE A 83 13.92 14.49 -5.14
CA ILE A 83 13.74 13.43 -6.14
C ILE A 83 12.95 12.26 -5.54
N LEU A 84 13.23 11.85 -4.30
CA LEU A 84 12.50 10.77 -3.65
C LEU A 84 11.01 11.12 -3.51
N VAL A 85 10.68 12.34 -3.10
CA VAL A 85 9.29 12.80 -3.00
C VAL A 85 8.59 12.72 -4.36
N LEU A 86 9.22 13.20 -5.43
CA LEU A 86 8.65 13.14 -6.78
C LEU A 86 8.46 11.70 -7.27
N LEU A 87 9.45 10.82 -7.06
CA LEU A 87 9.33 9.40 -7.37
C LEU A 87 8.22 8.72 -6.57
N THR A 88 8.06 9.09 -5.30
CA THR A 88 7.02 8.55 -4.42
C THR A 88 5.63 8.97 -4.90
N LEU A 89 5.45 10.22 -5.33
CA LEU A 89 4.20 10.69 -5.92
C LEU A 89 3.88 9.94 -7.22
N GLU A 90 4.86 9.76 -8.11
CA GLU A 90 4.67 9.03 -9.36
C GLU A 90 4.38 7.54 -9.12
N ALA A 91 5.09 6.91 -8.18
CA ALA A 91 4.82 5.54 -7.74
C ALA A 91 3.39 5.42 -7.18
N THR A 92 2.96 6.38 -6.36
CA THR A 92 1.59 6.42 -5.81
C THR A 92 0.55 6.56 -6.91
N ARG A 93 0.79 7.42 -7.91
CA ARG A 93 -0.10 7.60 -9.07
C ARG A 93 -0.27 6.31 -9.87
N ARG A 94 0.80 5.52 -10.02
CA ARG A 94 0.80 4.25 -10.78
C ARG A 94 0.19 3.09 -10.00
N ALA A 95 0.53 2.96 -8.71
CA ALA A 95 0.11 1.83 -7.88
C ALA A 95 -1.31 1.99 -7.32
N VAL A 96 -1.67 3.19 -6.85
CA VAL A 96 -2.95 3.45 -6.18
C VAL A 96 -3.89 4.27 -7.06
N GLY A 97 -3.37 5.33 -7.68
CA GLY A 97 -4.12 6.15 -8.62
C GLY A 97 -3.94 7.65 -8.42
N LEU A 98 -4.51 8.40 -9.36
CA LEU A 98 -4.42 9.87 -9.40
C LEU A 98 -5.07 10.58 -8.19
N PRO A 99 -6.21 10.11 -7.62
CA PRO A 99 -6.81 10.78 -6.47
C PRO A 99 -5.87 10.88 -5.26
N LEU A 100 -5.20 9.79 -4.87
CA LEU A 100 -4.30 9.80 -3.71
C LEU A 100 -3.05 10.66 -3.96
N MET A 101 -2.51 10.61 -5.17
CA MET A 101 -1.40 11.48 -5.57
C MET A 101 -1.78 12.96 -5.47
N LEU A 102 -3.01 13.34 -5.87
CA LEU A 102 -3.47 14.73 -5.81
C LEU A 102 -3.62 15.20 -4.37
N VAL A 103 -4.15 14.36 -3.49
CA VAL A 103 -4.25 14.66 -2.05
C VAL A 103 -2.85 14.89 -1.46
N ALA A 104 -1.89 14.01 -1.75
CA ALA A 104 -0.52 14.17 -1.28
C ALA A 104 0.13 15.46 -1.83
N ALA A 105 -0.06 15.75 -3.12
CA ALA A 105 0.45 16.97 -3.76
C ALA A 105 -0.19 18.23 -3.14
N PHE A 106 -1.48 18.20 -2.82
CA PHE A 106 -2.17 19.29 -2.15
C PHE A 106 -1.55 19.60 -0.78
N PHE A 107 -1.30 18.58 0.05
CA PHE A 107 -0.68 18.80 1.36
C PHE A 107 0.79 19.23 1.27
N LEU A 108 1.52 18.81 0.24
CA LEU A 108 2.86 19.33 -0.04
C LEU A 108 2.82 20.82 -0.40
N LEU A 109 1.88 21.24 -1.27
CA LEU A 109 1.69 22.65 -1.62
C LEU A 109 1.19 23.48 -0.43
N TYR A 110 0.37 22.89 0.43
CA TYR A 110 -0.03 23.51 1.69
C TYR A 110 1.18 23.79 2.59
N ALA A 111 2.06 22.81 2.79
CA ALA A 111 3.28 23.00 3.56
C ALA A 111 4.24 24.05 2.96
N LEU A 112 4.33 24.11 1.62
CA LEU A 112 5.30 24.94 0.90
C LEU A 112 4.81 26.35 0.56
N VAL A 113 3.50 26.56 0.36
CA VAL A 113 2.97 27.80 -0.23
C VAL A 113 1.72 28.29 0.50
N PHE A 114 0.72 27.43 0.70
CA PHE A 114 -0.60 27.89 1.15
C PHE A 114 -0.76 28.02 2.67
N GLY A 115 0.20 27.53 3.45
CA GLY A 115 0.19 27.60 4.92
C GLY A 115 -0.15 28.98 5.51
N PRO A 116 0.49 30.08 5.07
CA PRO A 116 0.22 31.42 5.63
C PRO A 116 -1.15 31.99 5.27
N TYR A 117 -1.80 31.46 4.22
CA TYR A 117 -3.07 31.97 3.72
C TYR A 117 -4.28 31.24 4.32
N MET A 118 -4.05 30.21 5.16
CA MET A 118 -5.12 29.44 5.76
C MET A 118 -5.65 30.08 7.04
N PRO A 119 -6.96 30.03 7.31
CA PRO A 119 -7.55 30.69 8.46
C PRO A 119 -7.31 29.92 9.77
N GLY A 120 -7.14 30.66 10.87
CA GLY A 120 -7.16 30.13 12.22
C GLY A 120 -6.06 29.10 12.52
N ARG A 121 -6.45 27.97 13.11
CA ARG A 121 -5.51 26.91 13.55
C ARG A 121 -4.82 26.15 12.41
N PHE A 122 -5.27 26.34 11.17
CA PHE A 122 -4.64 25.78 9.98
C PHE A 122 -3.56 26.72 9.40
N SER A 123 -3.37 27.92 9.97
CA SER A 123 -2.29 28.80 9.53
C SER A 123 -0.93 28.31 10.03
N HIS A 124 0.07 28.27 9.16
CA HIS A 124 1.47 28.09 9.57
C HIS A 124 2.40 28.92 8.68
N GLY A 125 3.62 29.18 9.17
CA GLY A 125 4.64 29.87 8.36
C GLY A 125 5.08 29.03 7.15
N THR A 126 5.57 29.68 6.11
CA THR A 126 6.07 29.00 4.91
C THR A 126 7.29 28.13 5.24
N PHE A 127 7.22 26.84 4.95
CA PHE A 127 8.38 25.97 5.07
C PHE A 127 9.25 26.03 3.82
N SER A 128 10.56 26.15 3.99
CA SER A 128 11.48 26.06 2.87
C SER A 128 11.53 24.65 2.30
N ILE A 129 11.82 24.53 1.00
CA ILE A 129 12.01 23.23 0.32
C ILE A 129 13.05 22.39 1.06
N LYS A 130 14.13 23.01 1.54
CA LYS A 130 15.16 22.35 2.35
C LYS A 130 14.57 21.69 3.60
N ARG A 131 13.67 22.38 4.31
CA ARG A 131 13.03 21.84 5.52
C ARG A 131 12.07 20.70 5.20
N VAL A 132 11.24 20.87 4.17
CA VAL A 132 10.26 19.83 3.76
C VAL A 132 10.98 18.59 3.24
N ALA A 133 11.99 18.75 2.39
CA ALA A 133 12.79 17.64 1.87
C ALA A 133 13.52 16.90 2.99
N TYR A 134 14.17 17.63 3.92
CA TYR A 134 14.80 17.02 5.09
C TYR A 134 13.78 16.23 5.93
N TYR A 135 12.62 16.82 6.22
CA TYR A 135 11.60 16.17 7.03
C TYR A 135 11.07 14.89 6.38
N LEU A 136 10.73 14.94 5.09
CA LEU A 136 10.17 13.79 4.38
C LEU A 136 11.19 12.68 4.09
N TYR A 137 12.47 13.04 3.90
CA TYR A 137 13.52 12.10 3.49
C TYR A 137 14.31 11.52 4.65
N LEU A 138 14.61 12.32 5.69
CA LEU A 138 15.61 11.97 6.71
C LEU A 138 15.03 11.82 8.12
N THR A 139 13.72 11.99 8.30
CA THR A 139 13.07 11.77 9.60
C THR A 139 12.17 10.55 9.57
N ASP A 140 11.97 9.94 10.74
CA ASP A 140 11.03 8.84 10.95
C ASP A 140 9.56 9.28 10.94
N ALA A 141 9.28 10.57 10.70
CA ALA A 141 7.93 11.09 10.49
C ALA A 141 7.61 11.34 9.00
N GLY A 142 8.58 11.08 8.12
CA GLY A 142 8.47 11.23 6.67
C GLY A 142 8.12 9.93 5.94
N ILE A 143 8.64 9.80 4.72
CA ILE A 143 8.44 8.62 3.85
C ILE A 143 8.96 7.35 4.53
N PHE A 144 10.08 7.45 5.25
CA PHE A 144 10.66 6.34 6.01
C PHE A 144 10.06 6.18 7.41
N GLY A 145 8.82 6.62 7.63
CA GLY A 145 8.19 6.59 8.94
C GLY A 145 7.52 5.28 9.32
N THR A 146 6.65 5.36 10.34
CA THR A 146 5.93 4.22 10.92
C THR A 146 5.15 3.39 9.89
N PRO A 147 4.42 3.95 8.90
CA PRO A 147 3.64 3.12 7.97
C PRO A 147 4.53 2.19 7.13
N LEU A 148 5.72 2.68 6.75
CA LEU A 148 6.69 1.87 6.01
C LEU A 148 7.34 0.82 6.92
N GLY A 149 7.59 1.15 8.18
CA GLY A 149 8.06 0.21 9.20
C GLY A 149 7.09 -0.95 9.43
N VAL A 150 5.81 -0.63 9.66
CA VAL A 150 4.73 -1.62 9.78
C VAL A 150 4.62 -2.50 8.55
N SER A 151 4.72 -1.88 7.36
CA SER A 151 4.71 -2.61 6.09
C SER A 151 5.85 -3.62 5.98
N ALA A 152 7.06 -3.22 6.35
CA ALA A 152 8.27 -4.03 6.27
C ALA A 152 8.30 -5.18 7.29
N SER A 153 7.70 -4.97 8.47
CA SER A 153 7.78 -5.91 9.59
C SER A 153 6.62 -6.91 9.61
N PHE A 154 5.39 -6.45 9.40
CA PHE A 154 4.18 -7.27 9.62
C PHE A 154 3.43 -7.55 8.33
N VAL A 155 3.11 -6.50 7.55
CA VAL A 155 2.23 -6.61 6.38
C VAL A 155 2.80 -7.57 5.32
N TYR A 156 4.13 -7.57 5.12
CA TYR A 156 4.76 -8.48 4.17
C TYR A 156 4.51 -9.96 4.49
N LEU A 157 4.63 -10.38 5.76
CA LEU A 157 4.43 -11.78 6.17
C LEU A 157 3.00 -12.22 5.87
N PHE A 158 2.06 -11.34 6.14
CA PHE A 158 0.64 -11.53 5.90
C PHE A 158 0.31 -11.65 4.42
N ILE A 159 0.86 -10.77 3.57
CA ILE A 159 0.71 -10.86 2.11
C ILE A 159 1.32 -12.16 1.58
N LEU A 160 2.50 -12.56 2.07
CA LEU A 160 3.15 -13.80 1.64
C LEU A 160 2.31 -15.02 2.02
N PHE A 161 1.84 -15.10 3.25
CA PHE A 161 0.96 -16.17 3.70
C PHE A 161 -0.34 -16.21 2.89
N GLY A 162 -0.95 -15.05 2.65
CA GLY A 162 -2.16 -14.94 1.83
C GLY A 162 -1.92 -15.38 0.39
N ALA A 163 -0.77 -15.08 -0.20
CA ALA A 163 -0.41 -15.54 -1.54
C ALA A 163 -0.24 -17.07 -1.59
N ILE A 164 0.40 -17.67 -0.59
CA ILE A 164 0.54 -19.14 -0.46
C ILE A 164 -0.85 -19.77 -0.32
N LEU A 165 -1.68 -19.25 0.58
CA LEU A 165 -3.03 -19.77 0.85
C LEU A 165 -3.93 -19.68 -0.40
N ASN A 166 -3.82 -18.61 -1.17
CA ASN A 166 -4.54 -18.48 -2.44
C ASN A 166 -4.06 -19.53 -3.46
N LYS A 167 -2.75 -19.78 -3.54
CA LYS A 167 -2.17 -20.79 -4.44
C LYS A 167 -2.45 -22.24 -4.03
N THR A 168 -2.64 -22.53 -2.75
CA THR A 168 -2.98 -23.89 -2.28
C THR A 168 -4.45 -24.26 -2.49
N GLY A 169 -5.28 -23.34 -3.00
CA GLY A 169 -6.70 -23.59 -3.28
C GLY A 169 -7.61 -23.40 -2.07
N ALA A 170 -7.10 -22.89 -0.95
CA ALA A 170 -7.90 -22.64 0.25
C ALA A 170 -8.99 -21.58 0.03
N GLY A 171 -8.84 -20.68 -0.95
CA GLY A 171 -9.92 -19.78 -1.37
C GLY A 171 -11.18 -20.52 -1.83
N LYS A 172 -11.02 -21.62 -2.58
CA LYS A 172 -12.13 -22.49 -2.98
C LYS A 172 -12.72 -23.23 -1.79
N PHE A 173 -11.87 -23.73 -0.89
CA PHE A 173 -12.32 -24.35 0.36
C PHE A 173 -13.21 -23.42 1.19
N PHE A 174 -12.86 -22.14 1.33
CA PHE A 174 -13.70 -21.18 2.08
C PHE A 174 -15.03 -20.90 1.41
N ILE A 175 -15.08 -20.86 0.07
CA ILE A 175 -16.33 -20.71 -0.68
C ILE A 175 -17.21 -21.96 -0.51
N ASP A 176 -16.62 -23.15 -0.62
CA ASP A 176 -17.34 -24.43 -0.47
C ASP A 176 -17.87 -24.58 0.97
N PHE A 177 -17.07 -24.22 1.97
CA PHE A 177 -17.47 -24.22 3.38
C PHE A 177 -18.61 -23.22 3.66
N ALA A 178 -18.48 -21.98 3.18
CA ALA A 178 -19.52 -20.96 3.34
C ALA A 178 -20.82 -21.36 2.64
N THR A 179 -20.72 -22.00 1.47
CA THR A 179 -21.87 -22.52 0.72
C THR A 179 -22.52 -23.69 1.45
N ALA A 180 -21.74 -24.60 2.05
CA ALA A 180 -22.29 -25.67 2.88
C ALA A 180 -23.03 -25.13 4.11
N LEU A 181 -22.50 -24.06 4.72
CA LEU A 181 -23.08 -23.45 5.92
C LEU A 181 -24.36 -22.65 5.65
N THR A 182 -24.48 -22.03 4.47
CA THR A 182 -25.54 -21.02 4.21
C THR A 182 -26.42 -21.33 3.00
N GLY A 183 -26.01 -22.25 2.12
CA GLY A 183 -26.65 -22.52 0.83
C GLY A 183 -28.09 -23.02 0.93
N TYR A 184 -28.44 -23.70 2.03
CA TYR A 184 -29.80 -24.17 2.30
C TYR A 184 -30.74 -23.06 2.80
N THR A 185 -30.22 -21.88 3.13
CA THR A 185 -31.02 -20.77 3.67
C THR A 185 -31.59 -19.89 2.56
N ARG A 186 -32.70 -19.19 2.84
CA ARG A 186 -33.16 -18.11 1.97
C ARG A 186 -32.05 -17.07 1.81
N GLY A 187 -31.72 -16.75 0.57
CA GLY A 187 -30.60 -15.86 0.27
C GLY A 187 -29.22 -16.55 0.29
N GLY A 188 -29.17 -17.88 0.31
CA GLY A 188 -27.96 -18.68 0.57
C GLY A 188 -26.71 -18.25 -0.20
N PRO A 189 -26.75 -18.05 -1.53
CA PRO A 189 -25.57 -17.64 -2.30
C PRO A 189 -24.99 -16.28 -1.90
N ALA A 190 -25.84 -15.30 -1.57
CA ALA A 190 -25.39 -13.99 -1.10
C ALA A 190 -24.79 -14.08 0.31
N LYS A 191 -25.37 -14.90 1.18
CA LYS A 191 -24.81 -15.16 2.52
C LYS A 191 -23.49 -15.92 2.44
N ALA A 192 -23.38 -16.90 1.54
CA ALA A 192 -22.15 -17.62 1.26
C ALA A 192 -21.05 -16.66 0.83
N ALA A 193 -21.37 -15.72 -0.08
CA ALA A 193 -20.44 -14.68 -0.52
C ALA A 193 -19.96 -13.78 0.65
N VAL A 194 -20.87 -13.38 1.55
CA VAL A 194 -20.51 -12.59 2.74
C VAL A 194 -19.59 -13.35 3.68
N VAL A 195 -19.93 -14.61 4.00
CA VAL A 195 -19.13 -15.45 4.91
C VAL A 195 -17.77 -15.79 4.28
N SER A 196 -17.73 -16.20 3.01
CA SER A 196 -16.48 -16.51 2.31
C SER A 196 -15.59 -15.27 2.18
N SER A 197 -16.17 -14.11 1.88
CA SER A 197 -15.44 -12.83 1.84
C SER A 197 -14.91 -12.45 3.21
N GLY A 198 -15.66 -12.71 4.29
CA GLY A 198 -15.20 -12.51 5.66
C GLY A 198 -13.97 -13.37 5.96
N MET A 199 -14.05 -14.68 5.67
CA MET A 199 -12.96 -15.64 5.87
C MET A 199 -11.74 -15.33 4.98
N MET A 200 -11.95 -14.92 3.73
CA MET A 200 -10.85 -14.51 2.85
C MET A 200 -10.31 -13.11 3.24
N GLY A 201 -11.13 -12.29 3.89
CA GLY A 201 -10.77 -11.00 4.46
C GLY A 201 -9.76 -11.13 5.60
N THR A 202 -9.91 -12.14 6.46
CA THR A 202 -8.93 -12.43 7.52
C THR A 202 -7.56 -12.81 7.00
N VAL A 203 -7.45 -13.19 5.72
CA VAL A 203 -6.19 -13.59 5.08
C VAL A 203 -5.66 -12.53 4.12
N SER A 204 -6.52 -11.85 3.38
CA SER A 204 -6.07 -10.89 2.37
C SER A 204 -5.87 -9.49 2.94
N GLY A 205 -6.64 -9.09 3.96
CA GLY A 205 -6.64 -7.74 4.53
C GLY A 205 -6.96 -6.62 3.54
N SER A 206 -7.31 -6.94 2.29
CA SER A 206 -7.47 -6.00 1.19
C SER A 206 -8.81 -6.24 0.51
N SER A 207 -9.68 -5.24 0.57
CA SER A 207 -11.01 -5.30 -0.03
C SER A 207 -10.96 -5.52 -1.54
N THR A 208 -10.02 -4.87 -2.25
CA THR A 208 -9.87 -5.03 -3.69
C THR A 208 -9.33 -6.40 -4.06
N ALA A 209 -8.35 -6.93 -3.32
CA ALA A 209 -7.83 -8.28 -3.54
C ALA A 209 -8.93 -9.32 -3.28
N ASN A 210 -9.67 -9.15 -2.19
CA ASN A 210 -10.78 -10.02 -1.83
C ASN A 210 -11.82 -10.06 -2.94
N THR A 211 -12.36 -8.90 -3.35
CA THR A 211 -13.36 -8.79 -4.43
C THR A 211 -12.89 -9.43 -5.74
N VAL A 212 -11.61 -9.32 -6.10
CA VAL A 212 -11.08 -9.96 -7.31
C VAL A 212 -11.03 -11.49 -7.15
N THR A 213 -10.63 -11.97 -5.98
CA THR A 213 -10.52 -13.41 -5.69
C THR A 213 -11.86 -14.08 -5.46
N THR A 214 -12.60 -13.72 -4.40
CA THR A 214 -13.89 -14.33 -4.06
C THR A 214 -14.96 -13.95 -5.08
N GLY A 215 -14.99 -12.71 -5.53
CA GLY A 215 -15.95 -12.23 -6.54
C GLY A 215 -15.88 -12.98 -7.88
N SER A 216 -14.72 -13.48 -8.27
CA SER A 216 -14.58 -14.30 -9.48
C SER A 216 -15.41 -15.60 -9.43
N PHE A 217 -15.71 -16.09 -8.22
CA PHE A 217 -16.52 -17.28 -7.98
C PHE A 217 -17.94 -16.95 -7.50
N THR A 218 -18.08 -16.02 -6.57
CA THR A 218 -19.37 -15.70 -5.91
C THR A 218 -20.32 -14.94 -6.83
N ILE A 219 -19.83 -14.04 -7.69
CA ILE A 219 -20.68 -13.25 -8.61
C ILE A 219 -21.35 -14.16 -9.65
N PRO A 220 -20.63 -15.04 -10.37
CA PRO A 220 -21.27 -15.99 -11.28
C PRO A 220 -22.25 -16.92 -10.57
N LEU A 221 -21.90 -17.39 -9.36
CA LEU A 221 -22.76 -18.26 -8.56
C LEU A 221 -24.07 -17.58 -8.15
N MET A 222 -24.02 -16.31 -7.69
CA MET A 222 -25.24 -15.56 -7.39
C MET A 222 -26.11 -15.39 -8.64
N LYS A 223 -25.51 -15.06 -9.79
CA LYS A 223 -26.24 -14.89 -11.05
C LYS A 223 -26.91 -16.19 -11.53
N SER A 224 -26.23 -17.34 -11.42
CA SER A 224 -26.79 -18.62 -11.87
C SER A 224 -28.02 -19.07 -11.06
N ILE A 225 -28.20 -18.51 -9.86
CA ILE A 225 -29.29 -18.85 -8.94
C ILE A 225 -30.40 -17.77 -8.96
N GLY A 226 -30.31 -16.82 -9.90
CA GLY A 226 -31.38 -15.86 -10.21
C GLY A 226 -31.23 -14.45 -9.61
N TYR A 227 -30.08 -14.13 -9.00
CA TYR A 227 -29.82 -12.75 -8.55
C TYR A 227 -29.58 -11.82 -9.74
N SER A 228 -30.05 -10.58 -9.63
CA SER A 228 -29.78 -9.58 -10.67
C SER A 228 -28.27 -9.32 -10.76
N PRO A 229 -27.72 -9.10 -11.98
CA PRO A 229 -26.30 -8.83 -12.14
C PRO A 229 -25.79 -7.63 -11.34
N VAL A 230 -26.65 -6.62 -11.15
CA VAL A 230 -26.36 -5.41 -10.37
C VAL A 230 -26.24 -5.75 -8.89
N PHE A 231 -27.18 -6.52 -8.34
CA PHE A 231 -27.13 -6.91 -6.93
C PHE A 231 -25.93 -7.82 -6.65
N ALA A 232 -25.69 -8.83 -7.49
CA ALA A 232 -24.54 -9.72 -7.36
C ALA A 232 -23.21 -8.95 -7.40
N GLY A 233 -23.09 -7.96 -8.29
CA GLY A 233 -21.91 -7.09 -8.39
C GLY A 233 -21.75 -6.11 -7.22
N ALA A 234 -22.81 -5.82 -6.46
CA ALA A 234 -22.77 -4.92 -5.30
C ALA A 234 -22.47 -5.66 -3.99
N VAL A 235 -23.00 -6.88 -3.81
CA VAL A 235 -22.83 -7.67 -2.58
C VAL A 235 -21.36 -7.94 -2.29
N GLU A 236 -20.60 -8.33 -3.30
CA GLU A 236 -19.21 -8.77 -3.13
C GLU A 236 -18.26 -7.65 -2.70
N PRO A 237 -18.22 -6.46 -3.34
CA PRO A 237 -17.43 -5.33 -2.85
C PRO A 237 -17.80 -4.92 -1.43
N VAL A 238 -19.10 -4.88 -1.11
CA VAL A 238 -19.59 -4.52 0.22
C VAL A 238 -19.13 -5.54 1.26
N ALA A 239 -19.30 -6.83 1.00
CA ALA A 239 -18.80 -7.89 1.87
C ALA A 239 -17.27 -7.83 2.05
N SER A 240 -16.55 -7.55 0.96
CA SER A 240 -15.09 -7.43 0.96
C SER A 240 -14.58 -6.27 1.81
N THR A 241 -15.35 -5.19 1.99
CA THR A 241 -14.96 -4.10 2.90
C THR A 241 -14.90 -4.55 4.36
N GLY A 242 -15.79 -5.46 4.78
CA GLY A 242 -15.77 -6.05 6.11
C GLY A 242 -14.51 -6.88 6.40
N GLY A 243 -13.87 -7.40 5.35
CA GLY A 243 -12.59 -8.12 5.48
C GLY A 243 -11.44 -7.27 6.04
N GLN A 244 -11.50 -5.94 5.93
CA GLN A 244 -10.47 -5.05 6.49
C GLN A 244 -10.46 -5.01 8.02
N ILE A 245 -11.58 -5.40 8.66
CA ILE A 245 -11.77 -5.36 10.12
C ILE A 245 -12.00 -6.75 10.73
N MET A 246 -12.01 -7.81 9.92
CA MET A 246 -12.28 -9.17 10.39
C MET A 246 -11.07 -9.75 11.14
N PRO A 247 -11.21 -10.23 12.39
CA PRO A 247 -10.13 -10.89 13.12
C PRO A 247 -9.75 -12.27 12.54
N PRO A 248 -8.45 -12.65 12.46
CA PRO A 248 -7.26 -11.82 12.70
C PRO A 248 -7.15 -10.69 11.68
N ILE A 249 -6.99 -9.46 12.17
CA ILE A 249 -7.07 -8.26 11.33
C ILE A 249 -5.78 -8.16 10.51
N MET A 250 -5.90 -8.35 9.19
CA MET A 250 -4.77 -8.22 8.25
C MET A 250 -4.82 -6.92 7.43
N GLY A 251 -5.79 -6.03 7.69
CA GLY A 251 -5.93 -4.76 7.00
C GLY A 251 -4.82 -3.76 7.31
N ALA A 252 -4.14 -3.24 6.28
CA ALA A 252 -3.05 -2.27 6.43
C ALA A 252 -3.46 -1.01 7.22
N ALA A 253 -4.72 -0.57 7.08
CA ALA A 253 -5.25 0.56 7.83
C ALA A 253 -5.36 0.28 9.33
N ALA A 254 -5.72 -0.95 9.72
CA ALA A 254 -5.85 -1.32 11.12
C ALA A 254 -4.50 -1.39 11.83
N PHE A 255 -3.44 -1.84 11.14
CA PHE A 255 -2.09 -1.81 11.70
C PHE A 255 -1.57 -0.39 11.90
N ILE A 256 -1.87 0.54 10.99
CA ILE A 256 -1.49 1.95 11.15
C ILE A 256 -2.23 2.59 12.33
N MET A 257 -3.46 2.19 12.63
CA MET A 257 -4.24 2.72 13.75
C MET A 257 -3.81 2.16 15.12
N ALA A 258 -3.08 1.05 15.15
CA ALA A 258 -2.67 0.37 16.38
C ALA A 258 -1.31 0.83 16.93
N GLU A 259 -0.51 1.54 16.11
CA GLU A 259 0.71 2.26 16.53
C GLU A 259 0.40 3.72 16.85
#